data_AF-A0A9E4FGG1-F1
#
_entry.id   AF-A0A9E4FGG1-F1
#
_cell.length_a   1.000
_cell.length_b   1.000
_cell.length_c   1.000
_cell.angle_alpha   90.00
_cell.angle_beta   90.00
_cell.angle_gamma   90.00
#
_symmetry.space_group_name_H-M   'P 1'
#
loop_
_entity.id
_entity.type
_entity.pdbx_description
1 polymer ?
#
loop_
_entity_poly.entity_id
_entity_poly.type
_entity_poly.pdbx_seq_one_letter_code
_entity_poly.pdbx_strand_id
1 'polypeptide(L)'
;MSARNRLRAAVDAREVVFAPLALDALSARIAEQAGFEAVYVSGGALGYAHAVSEALLTLDELVDTTRHVVARSDVAVVADAGVGFGDAVHMTRTIREIEATGAAAVEIEDQVA
;
A
#
# COMPACT_ATOMS: atom_id res chain seq x y z
N MET A 1 1.59 -16.74 -11.32
CA MET A 1 2.56 -15.66 -11.04
C MET A 1 2.02 -14.83 -9.88
N SER A 2 2.82 -14.50 -8.86
CA SER A 2 2.35 -13.68 -7.72
C SER A 2 1.97 -12.26 -8.15
N ALA A 3 1.12 -11.58 -7.37
CA ALA A 3 0.73 -10.19 -7.65
C ALA A 3 1.96 -9.26 -7.73
N ARG A 4 2.93 -9.44 -6.82
CA ARG A 4 4.25 -8.77 -6.86
C ARG A 4 4.97 -8.95 -8.20
N ASN A 5 5.04 -10.17 -8.70
CA ASN A 5 5.76 -10.46 -9.94
C ASN A 5 5.02 -9.94 -11.18
N ARG A 6 3.67 -9.92 -11.16
CA ARG A 6 2.87 -9.29 -12.22
C ARG A 6 3.11 -7.78 -12.27
N LEU A 7 3.06 -7.10 -11.12
CA LEU A 7 3.35 -5.67 -11.04
C LEU A 7 4.78 -5.36 -11.50
N ARG A 8 5.77 -6.15 -11.06
CA ARG A 8 7.17 -6.02 -11.51
C ARG A 8 7.29 -6.13 -13.03
N ALA A 9 6.66 -7.15 -13.63
CA ALA A 9 6.70 -7.37 -15.06
C ALA A 9 6.07 -6.20 -15.84
N ALA A 10 4.94 -5.66 -15.39
CA ALA A 10 4.29 -4.51 -16.02
C ALA A 10 5.18 -3.25 -15.95
N VAL A 11 5.82 -2.99 -14.80
CA VAL A 11 6.79 -1.89 -14.63
C VAL A 11 7.99 -2.06 -15.57
N ASP A 12 8.57 -3.26 -15.63
CA ASP A 12 9.72 -3.56 -16.49
C ASP A 12 9.35 -3.41 -17.98
N ALA A 13 8.12 -3.78 -18.35
CA ALA A 13 7.56 -3.61 -19.69
C ALA A 13 7.12 -2.16 -20.00
N ARG A 14 7.14 -1.26 -19.00
CA ARG A 14 6.64 0.13 -19.08
C ARG A 14 5.16 0.20 -19.46
N GLU A 15 4.38 -0.76 -19.00
CA GLU A 15 2.93 -0.75 -19.14
C GLU A 15 2.30 0.18 -18.11
N VAL A 16 1.20 0.83 -18.51
CA VAL A 16 0.44 1.68 -17.58
C VAL A 16 -0.42 0.79 -16.69
N VAL A 17 -0.15 0.83 -15.39
CA VAL A 17 -0.95 0.13 -14.37
C VAL A 17 -1.80 1.15 -13.62
N PHE A 18 -3.12 0.98 -13.67
CA PHE A 18 -4.04 1.78 -12.88
C PHE A 18 -4.20 1.16 -11.50
N ALA A 19 -3.85 1.92 -10.46
CA ALA A 19 -3.99 1.53 -9.06
C ALA A 19 -4.96 2.49 -8.35
N PRO A 20 -6.28 2.25 -8.41
CA PRO A 20 -7.23 3.05 -7.65
C PRO A 20 -7.01 2.90 -6.15
N LEU A 21 -7.51 3.89 -5.42
CA LEU A 21 -7.42 3.92 -3.97
C LEU A 21 -8.29 2.83 -3.33
N ALA A 22 -7.70 2.06 -2.42
CA ALA A 22 -8.40 1.12 -1.55
C ALA A 22 -8.34 1.61 -0.10
N LEU A 23 -9.51 1.98 0.45
CA LEU A 23 -9.66 2.40 1.85
C LEU A 23 -9.62 1.20 2.82
N ASP A 24 -9.99 0.02 2.32
CA ASP A 24 -10.17 -1.20 3.09
C ASP A 24 -10.20 -2.44 2.16
N ALA A 25 -10.36 -3.62 2.76
CA ALA A 25 -10.46 -4.87 2.01
C ALA A 25 -11.68 -4.94 1.09
N LEU A 26 -12.79 -4.26 1.41
CA LEU A 26 -14.00 -4.29 0.59
C LEU A 26 -13.82 -3.47 -0.69
N SER A 27 -13.30 -2.26 -0.58
CA SER A 27 -12.97 -1.38 -1.70
C SER A 27 -11.94 -2.01 -2.63
N ALA A 28 -10.91 -2.68 -2.09
CA ALA A 28 -9.97 -3.46 -2.89
C ALA A 28 -10.67 -4.58 -3.69
N ARG A 29 -11.65 -5.26 -3.08
CA ARG A 29 -12.41 -6.30 -3.78
C ARG A 29 -13.33 -5.78 -4.85
N ILE A 30 -13.89 -4.59 -4.66
CA ILE A 30 -14.66 -3.90 -5.69
C ILE A 30 -13.73 -3.52 -6.85
N ALA A 31 -12.53 -3.01 -6.59
CA ALA A 31 -11.55 -2.69 -7.62
C ALA A 31 -11.12 -3.95 -8.41
N GLU A 32 -10.86 -5.05 -7.72
CA GLU A 32 -10.57 -6.34 -8.36
C GLU A 32 -11.71 -6.80 -9.28
N GLN A 33 -12.95 -6.75 -8.80
CA GLN A 33 -14.13 -7.11 -9.60
C GLN A 33 -14.36 -6.17 -10.78
N ALA A 34 -13.93 -4.91 -10.67
CA ALA A 34 -13.93 -3.95 -11.76
C ALA A 34 -12.79 -4.16 -12.77
N GLY A 35 -11.89 -5.13 -12.54
CA GLY A 35 -10.82 -5.51 -13.45
C GLY A 35 -9.50 -4.77 -13.24
N PHE A 36 -9.34 -4.03 -12.13
CA PHE A 36 -8.05 -3.44 -11.79
C PHE A 36 -7.08 -4.52 -11.32
N GLU A 37 -5.82 -4.41 -11.74
CA GLU A 37 -4.76 -5.38 -11.39
C GLU A 37 -3.94 -4.96 -10.17
N ALA A 38 -4.08 -3.71 -9.75
CA ALA A 38 -3.41 -3.14 -8.60
C ALA A 38 -4.35 -2.20 -7.83
N VAL A 39 -4.01 -1.92 -6.58
CA VAL A 39 -4.66 -0.91 -5.72
C VAL A 39 -3.61 -0.17 -4.92
N TYR A 40 -3.97 1.04 -4.49
CA TYR A 40 -3.13 1.92 -3.69
C TYR A 40 -3.74 2.10 -2.30
N VAL A 41 -3.01 1.72 -1.25
CA VAL A 41 -3.36 2.02 0.15
C VAL A 41 -2.67 3.32 0.51
N SER A 42 -3.39 4.43 0.46
CA SER A 42 -2.88 5.78 0.71
C SER A 42 -2.84 6.11 2.20
N GLY A 43 -1.76 6.76 2.66
CA GLY A 43 -1.66 7.26 4.03
C GLY A 43 -2.63 8.42 4.27
N GLY A 44 -2.71 9.36 3.32
CA GLY A 44 -3.72 10.43 3.28
C GLY A 44 -5.16 9.93 3.46
N ALA A 45 -5.59 8.99 2.63
CA ALA A 45 -6.96 8.49 2.69
C ALA A 45 -7.23 7.56 3.87
N LEU A 46 -6.22 6.82 4.34
CA LEU A 46 -6.30 6.09 5.60
C LEU A 46 -6.54 7.06 6.76
N GLY A 47 -5.83 8.20 6.80
CA GLY A 47 -6.07 9.26 7.77
C GLY A 47 -7.53 9.74 7.75
N TYR A 48 -8.08 9.98 6.55
CA TYR A 48 -9.48 10.37 6.40
C TYR A 48 -10.46 9.32 6.93
N ALA A 49 -10.19 8.03 6.73
CA ALA A 49 -11.02 6.94 7.26
C ALA A 49 -11.01 6.91 8.81
N HIS A 50 -9.90 7.31 9.43
CA HIS A 50 -9.74 7.45 10.87
C HIS A 50 -10.13 8.84 11.42
N ALA A 51 -10.60 9.76 10.56
CA ALA A 51 -10.88 11.15 10.90
C ALA A 51 -9.69 11.90 11.54
N VAL A 52 -8.47 11.59 11.08
CA VAL A 52 -7.21 12.23 11.48
C VAL A 52 -6.39 12.63 10.25
N SER A 53 -5.32 13.40 10.43
CA SER A 53 -4.34 13.61 9.36
C SER A 53 -3.42 12.40 9.24
N GLU A 54 -2.92 12.13 8.04
CA GLU A 54 -1.91 11.09 7.77
C GLU A 54 -0.72 11.10 8.73
N ALA A 55 -0.20 12.28 9.08
CA ALA A 55 0.93 12.43 10.00
C ALA A 55 0.67 11.93 11.44
N LEU A 56 -0.59 11.62 11.78
CA LEU A 56 -0.98 11.05 13.08
C LEU A 56 -1.18 9.54 13.04
N LEU A 57 -1.08 8.91 11.87
CA LEU A 57 -1.15 7.47 11.73
C LEU A 57 0.12 6.80 12.27
N THR A 58 -0.07 5.59 12.76
CA THR A 58 1.00 4.68 13.16
C THR A 58 1.34 3.70 12.05
N LEU A 59 2.56 3.16 12.09
CA LEU A 59 2.95 2.07 11.20
C LEU A 59 2.02 0.86 11.35
N ASP A 60 1.57 0.56 12.57
CA ASP A 60 0.73 -0.60 12.86
C ASP A 60 -0.65 -0.46 12.18
N GLU A 61 -1.25 0.75 12.14
CA GLU A 61 -2.51 1.01 11.43
C GLU A 61 -2.38 0.80 9.91
N LEU A 62 -1.27 1.26 9.30
CA LEU A 62 -0.97 1.02 7.90
C LEU A 62 -0.77 -0.47 7.61
N VAL A 63 0.00 -1.16 8.45
CA VAL A 63 0.32 -2.58 8.32
C VAL A 63 -0.95 -3.43 8.45
N ASP A 64 -1.81 -3.15 9.43
CA ASP A 64 -3.06 -3.88 9.62
C ASP A 64 -4.03 -3.68 8.44
N THR A 65 -4.14 -2.45 7.96
CA THR A 65 -4.96 -2.13 6.77
C THR A 65 -4.45 -2.87 5.54
N THR A 66 -3.14 -2.78 5.28
CA THR A 66 -2.49 -3.42 4.12
C THR A 66 -2.63 -4.94 4.21
N ARG A 67 -2.42 -5.53 5.39
CA ARG A 67 -2.61 -6.97 5.62
C ARG A 67 -4.03 -7.42 5.31
N HIS A 68 -5.04 -6.66 5.73
CA HIS A 68 -6.43 -6.99 5.42
C HIS A 68 -6.74 -6.91 3.93
N VAL A 69 -6.23 -5.88 3.24
CA VAL A 69 -6.39 -5.71 1.79
C VAL A 69 -5.75 -6.88 1.03
N VAL A 70 -4.49 -7.18 1.33
CA VAL A 70 -3.75 -8.29 0.70
C VAL A 70 -4.40 -9.64 0.99
N ALA A 71 -4.84 -9.89 2.22
CA ALA A 71 -5.42 -11.18 2.60
C ALA A 71 -6.78 -11.47 1.94
N ARG A 72 -7.44 -10.46 1.37
CA ARG A 72 -8.79 -10.58 0.84
C ARG A 72 -8.90 -10.38 -0.66
N SER A 73 -7.87 -9.91 -1.34
CA SER A 73 -7.86 -9.61 -2.78
C SER A 73 -6.59 -10.11 -3.47
N ASP A 74 -6.70 -10.43 -4.76
CA ASP A 74 -5.56 -10.92 -5.56
C ASP A 74 -4.81 -9.79 -6.31
N VAL A 75 -5.25 -8.54 -6.13
CA VAL A 75 -4.63 -7.35 -6.74
C VAL A 75 -3.27 -7.05 -6.13
N ALA A 76 -2.39 -6.45 -6.93
CA ALA A 76 -1.11 -5.95 -6.42
C ALA A 76 -1.34 -4.74 -5.53
N VAL A 77 -0.89 -4.79 -4.28
CA VAL A 77 -1.05 -3.68 -3.33
C VAL A 77 0.20 -2.83 -3.32
N VAL A 78 0.05 -1.54 -3.59
CA VAL A 78 1.06 -0.52 -3.34
C VAL A 78 0.68 0.16 -2.02
N ALA A 79 1.57 0.11 -1.04
CA ALA A 79 1.36 0.71 0.28
C ALA A 79 2.12 2.03 0.41
N ASP A 80 1.42 3.08 0.79
CA ASP A 80 1.96 4.40 1.09
C ASP A 80 2.53 4.42 2.50
N ALA A 81 3.84 4.58 2.62
CA ALA A 81 4.51 4.65 3.92
C ALA A 81 5.03 6.05 4.24
N GLY A 82 4.61 7.08 3.48
CA GLY A 82 5.07 8.46 3.62
C GLY A 82 6.60 8.54 3.73
N VAL A 83 7.08 9.21 4.77
CA VAL A 83 8.52 9.35 5.08
C VAL A 83 9.13 8.17 5.86
N GLY A 84 8.37 7.09 6.10
CA GLY A 84 8.88 5.86 6.73
C GLY A 84 8.76 5.77 8.24
N PHE A 85 7.89 6.58 8.86
CA PHE A 85 7.56 6.54 10.31
C PHE A 85 8.76 6.79 11.26
N GLY A 86 9.72 7.61 10.83
CA GLY A 86 10.87 8.03 11.65
C GLY A 86 12.12 8.29 10.81
N ASP A 87 13.29 7.89 11.32
CA ASP A 87 14.57 7.96 10.61
C ASP A 87 14.89 6.68 9.80
N ALA A 88 16.13 6.56 9.31
CA ALA A 88 16.59 5.41 8.54
C ALA A 88 16.46 4.04 9.27
N VAL A 89 16.55 4.02 10.61
CA VAL A 89 16.38 2.77 11.38
C VAL A 89 14.90 2.40 11.42
N HIS A 90 14.01 3.39 11.58
CA HIS A 90 12.57 3.19 11.52
C HIS A 90 12.13 2.75 10.13
N MET A 91 12.67 3.37 9.08
CA MET A 91 12.45 2.98 7.68
C MET A 91 12.74 1.49 7.46
N THR A 92 13.83 0.97 8.03
CA THR A 92 14.17 -0.45 7.91
C THR A 92 13.08 -1.35 8.52
N ARG A 93 12.50 -0.96 9.67
CA ARG A 93 11.36 -1.66 10.26
C ARG A 93 10.12 -1.52 9.37
N THR A 94 9.80 -0.30 8.94
CA THR A 94 8.65 0.02 8.07
C THR A 94 8.62 -0.87 6.83
N ILE A 95 9.72 -0.94 6.08
CA ILE A 95 9.80 -1.78 4.87
C ILE A 95 9.56 -3.26 5.20
N ARG A 96 10.15 -3.78 6.28
CA ARG A 96 10.00 -5.19 6.66
C ARG A 96 8.57 -5.53 7.08
N GLU A 97 7.94 -4.67 7.88
CA GLU A 97 6.57 -4.89 8.36
C GLU A 97 5.57 -4.83 7.20
N ILE A 98 5.71 -3.86 6.29
CA ILE A 98 4.86 -3.75 5.10
C ILE A 98 5.13 -4.92 4.15
N GLU A 99 6.38 -5.31 3.92
CA GLU A 99 6.69 -6.48 3.09
C GLU A 99 6.03 -7.76 3.64
N ALA A 100 6.05 -7.95 4.97
CA ALA A 100 5.45 -9.11 5.64
C ALA A 100 3.93 -9.19 5.47
N THR A 101 3.24 -8.09 5.17
CA THR A 101 1.81 -8.11 4.81
C THR A 101 1.53 -8.80 3.47
N GLY A 102 2.54 -8.91 2.61
CA GLY A 102 2.40 -9.37 1.22
C GLY A 102 2.20 -8.25 0.20
N ALA A 103 2.37 -6.98 0.59
CA ALA A 103 2.39 -5.85 -0.33
C ALA A 103 3.35 -6.10 -1.52
N ALA A 104 2.95 -5.61 -2.69
CA ALA A 104 3.68 -5.76 -3.94
C ALA A 104 4.73 -4.66 -4.12
N ALA A 105 4.45 -3.45 -3.63
CA ALA A 105 5.34 -2.31 -3.64
C ALA A 105 5.07 -1.40 -2.43
N VAL A 106 6.03 -0.53 -2.15
CA VAL A 106 5.95 0.51 -1.12
C VAL A 106 6.31 1.84 -1.76
N GLU A 107 5.50 2.86 -1.49
CA GLU A 107 5.81 4.26 -1.79
C GLU A 107 6.50 4.89 -0.58
N ILE A 108 7.58 5.63 -0.86
CA ILE A 108 8.34 6.40 0.12
C ILE A 108 8.58 7.79 -0.45
N GLU A 109 8.41 8.78 0.40
CA GLU A 109 8.48 10.18 0.06
C GLU A 109 9.71 10.86 0.70
N ASP A 110 10.10 12.02 0.19
CA ASP A 110 11.31 12.75 0.57
C ASP A 110 11.07 14.00 1.43
N GLN A 111 9.86 14.19 1.98
CA GLN A 111 9.59 15.29 2.90
C GLN A 111 10.48 15.19 4.15
N VAL A 112 10.72 16.34 4.76
CA VAL A 112 11.45 16.43 6.02
C VAL A 112 10.48 16.11 7.17
N ALA A 113 10.81 15.08 7.94
CA ALA A 113 10.12 14.70 9.16
C ALA A 113 10.32 15.71 10.31
#